data_AF-A0A0F8ZMM0-F1
#
_entry.id   AF-A0A0F8ZMM0-F1
#
_cell.length_a   1.000
_cell.length_b   1.000
_cell.length_c   1.000
_cell.angle_alpha   90.00
_cell.angle_beta   90.00
_cell.angle_gamma   90.00
#
_symmetry.space_group_name_H-M   'P 1'
#
loop_
_entity.id
_entity.type
_entity.pdbx_description
1 polymer ?
#
loop_
_entity_poly.entity_id
_entity_poly.type
_entity_poly.pdbx_seq_one_letter_code
_entity_poly.pdbx_strand_id
1 'polypeptide(L)'
;MNDEEKKIDISKLNKAEVLAALYNRAKPQGMGYLHFTPEDMSTSEAQKLLNAKQTYFDYVKGRVMKVSLDKDTFDPWLYDRDNGDGAALDVINKLKTK
;
A
#
# COMPACT_ATOMS: atom_id res chain seq x y z
N MET A 1 7.26 -21.53 9.08
CA MET A 1 6.32 -20.40 9.29
C MET A 1 5.28 -20.52 8.21
N ASN A 2 4.01 -20.65 8.58
CA ASN A 2 2.93 -20.74 7.60
C ASN A 2 2.67 -19.34 7.01
N ASP A 3 2.46 -19.24 5.71
CA ASP A 3 2.25 -17.96 5.00
C ASP A 3 1.00 -17.19 5.47
N GLU A 4 0.11 -17.83 6.23
CA GLU A 4 -1.07 -17.18 6.81
C GLU A 4 -0.77 -16.29 8.02
N GLU A 5 0.29 -16.56 8.80
CA GLU A 5 0.61 -15.77 10.01
C GLU A 5 1.20 -14.39 9.71
N LYS A 6 1.59 -14.11 8.46
CA LYS A 6 2.24 -12.85 8.06
C LYS A 6 1.32 -11.84 7.36
N LYS A 7 0.06 -12.18 7.12
CA LYS A 7 -0.87 -11.28 6.44
C LYS A 7 -1.38 -10.18 7.36
N ILE A 8 -1.59 -8.99 6.79
CA ILE A 8 -2.16 -7.86 7.52
C ILE A 8 -3.66 -7.79 7.26
N ASP A 9 -4.45 -7.78 8.34
CA ASP A 9 -5.91 -7.60 8.31
C ASP A 9 -6.30 -6.13 8.19
N ILE A 10 -7.09 -5.86 7.14
CA ILE A 10 -7.67 -4.57 6.76
C ILE A 10 -9.20 -4.61 6.63
N SER A 11 -9.86 -5.68 7.06
CA SER A 11 -11.33 -5.89 6.97
C SER A 11 -12.17 -4.73 7.51
N LYS A 12 -11.64 -4.04 8.53
CA LYS A 12 -12.31 -2.91 9.21
C LYS A 12 -11.87 -1.54 8.71
N LEU A 13 -11.05 -1.48 7.66
CA LEU A 13 -10.49 -0.24 7.14
C LEU A 13 -11.04 0.06 5.75
N ASN A 14 -11.12 1.36 5.42
CA ASN A 14 -11.43 1.77 4.06
C ASN A 14 -10.22 1.46 3.16
N LYS A 15 -10.43 0.64 2.11
CA LYS A 15 -9.35 0.23 1.19
C LYS A 15 -8.68 1.40 0.46
N ALA A 16 -9.40 2.49 0.20
CA ALA A 16 -8.82 3.68 -0.40
C ALA A 16 -7.90 4.41 0.59
N GLU A 17 -8.25 4.46 1.87
CA GLU A 17 -7.37 5.01 2.92
C GLU A 17 -6.12 4.15 3.12
N VAL A 18 -6.28 2.82 3.08
CA VAL A 18 -5.16 1.86 3.11
C VAL A 18 -4.20 2.12 1.94
N LEU A 19 -4.72 2.18 0.71
CA LEU A 19 -3.91 2.41 -0.48
C LEU A 19 -3.17 3.75 -0.41
N ALA A 20 -3.87 4.84 -0.07
CA ALA A 20 -3.28 6.16 0.05
C ALA A 20 -2.17 6.19 1.12
N ALA A 21 -2.43 5.62 2.30
CA ALA A 21 -1.47 5.63 3.39
C ALA A 21 -0.21 4.80 3.07
N LEU A 22 -0.37 3.63 2.45
CA LEU A 22 0.76 2.81 1.98
C LEU A 22 1.57 3.55 0.92
N TYR A 23 0.91 4.20 -0.04
CA TYR A 23 1.58 4.98 -1.08
C TYR A 23 2.35 6.18 -0.50
N ASN A 24 1.75 6.91 0.45
CA ASN A 24 2.37 8.07 1.08
C ASN A 24 3.61 7.70 1.88
N ARG A 25 3.67 6.46 2.41
CA ARG A 25 4.84 5.92 3.11
C ARG A 25 5.88 5.26 2.18
N ALA A 26 5.49 4.88 0.97
CA ALA A 26 6.33 4.15 0.03
C ALA A 26 7.44 5.04 -0.54
N LYS A 27 8.56 4.41 -0.88
CA LYS A 27 9.72 5.09 -1.45
C LYS A 27 9.71 5.00 -2.98
N PRO A 28 10.20 6.03 -3.68
CA PRO A 28 10.58 5.89 -5.08
C PRO A 28 11.69 4.85 -5.21
N GLN A 29 11.63 4.01 -6.25
CA GLN A 29 12.65 2.98 -6.49
C GLN A 29 13.13 2.96 -7.94
N GLY A 30 14.43 2.74 -8.14
CA GLY A 30 15.05 2.63 -9.46
C GLY A 30 14.73 3.80 -10.39
N MET A 31 14.37 3.49 -11.64
CA MET A 31 13.94 4.49 -12.64
C MET A 31 12.59 5.16 -12.29
N GLY A 32 11.87 4.67 -11.27
CA GLY A 32 10.67 5.31 -10.74
C GLY A 32 10.91 6.74 -10.25
N TYR A 33 12.16 7.10 -9.92
CA TYR A 33 12.54 8.49 -9.62
C TYR A 33 12.22 9.47 -10.77
N LEU A 34 12.28 9.03 -12.04
CA LEU A 34 11.96 9.89 -13.19
C LEU A 34 10.47 10.25 -13.31
N HIS A 35 9.61 9.46 -12.67
CA HIS A 35 8.16 9.67 -12.63
C HIS A 35 7.67 10.00 -11.22
N PHE A 36 8.58 10.22 -10.28
CA PHE A 36 8.26 10.57 -8.92
C PHE A 36 7.66 11.97 -8.88
N THR A 37 6.55 12.08 -8.18
CA THR A 37 6.00 13.38 -7.79
C THR A 37 5.95 13.44 -6.26
N PRO A 38 6.32 14.58 -5.64
CA PRO A 38 6.45 14.69 -4.19
C PRO A 38 5.10 14.63 -3.46
N GLU A 39 4.00 14.77 -4.19
CA GLU A 39 2.66 14.85 -3.61
C GLU A 39 2.20 13.51 -3.05
N ASP A 40 1.50 13.61 -1.93
CA ASP A 40 0.75 12.51 -1.35
C ASP A 40 -0.49 12.18 -2.19
N MET A 41 -0.82 10.90 -2.25
CA MET A 41 -2.09 10.43 -2.78
C MET A 41 -3.20 10.74 -1.79
N SER A 42 -4.27 11.34 -2.29
CA SER A 42 -5.51 11.52 -1.51
C SER A 42 -6.36 10.25 -1.52
N THR A 43 -7.21 10.07 -0.50
CA THR A 43 -8.19 8.97 -0.46
C THR A 43 -9.11 8.97 -1.69
N SER A 44 -9.49 10.15 -2.20
CA SER A 44 -10.32 10.27 -3.41
C SER A 44 -9.61 9.75 -4.65
N GLU A 45 -8.31 10.03 -4.79
CA GLU A 45 -7.49 9.49 -5.87
C GLU A 45 -7.34 7.97 -5.75
N ALA A 46 -7.04 7.46 -4.55
CA ALA A 46 -6.99 6.03 -4.29
C ALA A 46 -8.32 5.32 -4.65
N GLN A 47 -9.45 5.93 -4.30
CA GLN A 47 -10.78 5.40 -4.61
C GLN A 47 -11.02 5.32 -6.13
N LYS A 48 -10.52 6.29 -6.91
CA LYS A 48 -10.62 6.25 -8.39
C LYS A 48 -9.88 5.05 -8.96
N LEU A 49 -8.70 4.71 -8.44
CA LEU A 49 -7.94 3.53 -8.86
C LEU A 49 -8.70 2.23 -8.55
N LEU A 50 -9.24 2.11 -7.34
CA LEU A 50 -10.06 0.95 -6.95
C LEU A 50 -11.34 0.82 -7.79
N ASN A 51 -11.98 1.95 -8.10
CA ASN A 51 -13.18 1.97 -8.95
C ASN A 51 -12.89 1.52 -10.38
N ALA A 52 -11.69 1.76 -10.88
CA ALA A 52 -11.20 1.24 -12.17
C ALA A 52 -10.91 -0.27 -12.14
N LYS A 53 -11.32 -0.98 -11.08
CA LYS A 53 -11.10 -2.42 -10.84
C LYS A 53 -9.64 -2.80 -10.68
N GLN A 54 -8.75 -1.83 -10.44
CA GLN A 54 -7.37 -2.09 -10.07
C GLN A 54 -7.31 -2.42 -8.58
N THR A 55 -6.96 -3.66 -8.25
CA THR A 55 -6.83 -4.13 -6.86
C THR A 55 -5.41 -4.56 -6.52
N TYR A 56 -4.58 -4.84 -7.52
CA TYR A 56 -3.15 -5.12 -7.35
C TYR A 56 -2.33 -3.93 -7.85
N PHE A 57 -1.34 -3.54 -7.04
CA PHE A 57 -0.52 -2.36 -7.28
C PHE A 57 0.94 -2.76 -7.19
N ASP A 58 1.63 -2.94 -8.32
CA ASP A 58 3.09 -3.15 -8.34
C ASP A 58 3.84 -1.83 -8.09
N TYR A 59 3.46 -0.80 -8.84
CA TYR A 59 3.96 0.56 -8.73
C TYR A 59 2.82 1.54 -8.88
N VAL A 60 2.91 2.67 -8.16
CA VAL A 60 2.05 3.83 -8.40
C VAL A 60 2.94 5.05 -8.41
N LYS A 61 2.87 5.86 -9.48
CA LYS A 61 3.64 7.12 -9.65
C LYS A 61 5.12 7.01 -9.23
N GLY A 62 5.79 5.95 -9.67
CA GLY A 62 7.21 5.71 -9.39
C GLY A 62 7.53 5.16 -8.00
N ARG A 63 6.55 5.02 -7.10
CA ARG A 63 6.70 4.39 -5.78
C ARG A 63 6.36 2.90 -5.84
N VAL A 64 7.17 2.08 -5.20
CA VAL A 64 7.00 0.62 -5.16
C VAL A 64 5.93 0.24 -4.13
N MET A 65 4.96 -0.56 -4.57
CA MET A 65 3.81 -0.94 -3.76
C MET A 65 3.80 -2.45 -3.52
N LYS A 66 3.63 -3.25 -4.57
CA LYS A 66 3.54 -4.71 -4.53
C LYS A 66 2.53 -5.24 -3.51
N VAL A 67 1.36 -4.61 -3.43
CA VAL A 67 0.26 -5.00 -2.54
C VAL A 67 -1.00 -5.34 -3.32
N SER A 68 -1.77 -6.31 -2.82
CA SER A 68 -3.12 -6.62 -3.30
C SER A 68 -4.16 -6.22 -2.27
N LEU A 69 -5.19 -5.49 -2.70
CA LEU A 69 -6.31 -5.05 -1.88
C LEU A 69 -7.64 -5.66 -2.35
N ASP A 70 -7.58 -6.76 -3.12
CA ASP A 70 -8.76 -7.51 -3.57
C ASP A 70 -9.52 -8.13 -2.40
N LYS A 71 -8.81 -8.52 -1.34
CA LYS A 71 -9.35 -9.15 -0.13
C LYS A 71 -9.23 -8.23 1.09
N ASP A 72 -9.64 -8.76 2.24
CA ASP A 72 -9.57 -8.08 3.54
C ASP A 72 -8.26 -8.36 4.27
N THR A 73 -7.37 -9.14 3.66
CA THR A 73 -6.00 -9.36 4.13
C THR A 73 -5.04 -9.26 2.95
N PHE A 74 -3.80 -8.84 3.21
CA PHE A 74 -2.74 -8.85 2.20
C PHE A 74 -1.40 -9.29 2.78
N ASP A 75 -0.55 -9.87 1.94
CA ASP A 75 0.83 -10.20 2.29
C ASP A 75 1.72 -8.95 2.12
N PRO A 76 2.38 -8.46 3.18
CA PRO A 76 3.22 -7.28 3.11
C PRO A 76 4.63 -7.55 2.59
N TRP A 77 5.05 -8.82 2.40
CA TRP A 77 6.46 -9.16 2.24
C TRP A 77 7.17 -8.37 1.13
N LEU A 78 6.56 -8.26 -0.06
CA LEU A 78 7.17 -7.50 -1.16
C LEU A 78 7.17 -5.98 -0.90
N TYR A 79 6.13 -5.44 -0.26
CA TYR A 79 6.10 -4.04 0.13
C TYR A 79 7.22 -3.74 1.14
N ASP A 80 7.32 -4.55 2.20
CA ASP A 80 8.27 -4.38 3.30
C ASP A 80 9.71 -4.58 2.83
N ARG A 81 9.97 -5.55 1.94
CA ARG A 81 11.29 -5.75 1.33
C ARG A 81 11.85 -4.46 0.73
N ASP A 82 11.00 -3.68 0.06
CA ASP A 82 11.44 -2.48 -0.68
C ASP A 82 11.26 -1.17 0.13
N ASN A 83 10.37 -1.16 1.14
CA ASN A 83 10.03 0.03 1.93
C ASN A 83 10.55 0.02 3.38
N GLY A 84 11.04 -1.13 3.85
CA GLY A 84 11.56 -1.41 5.18
C GLY A 84 10.73 -2.46 5.92
N ASP A 85 11.39 -3.33 6.69
CA ASP A 85 10.73 -4.37 7.48
C ASP A 85 9.66 -3.79 8.41
N GLY A 86 8.43 -4.33 8.33
CA GLY A 86 7.28 -3.88 9.12
C GLY A 86 6.64 -2.57 8.67
N ALA A 87 7.10 -1.96 7.57
CA ALA A 87 6.59 -0.67 7.10
C ALA A 87 5.08 -0.69 6.81
N ALA A 88 4.57 -1.76 6.21
CA ALA A 88 3.13 -1.90 5.95
C ALA A 88 2.34 -1.98 7.26
N LEU A 89 2.79 -2.79 8.22
CA LEU A 89 2.12 -2.97 9.50
C LEU A 89 2.06 -1.67 10.30
N ASP A 90 3.16 -0.89 10.31
CA ASP A 90 3.21 0.42 10.95
C ASP A 90 2.16 1.39 10.38
N VAL A 91 1.99 1.40 9.05
CA VAL A 91 0.98 2.22 8.37
C VAL A 91 -0.42 1.80 8.80
N ILE A 92 -0.72 0.49 8.76
CA ILE A 92 -2.04 -0.02 9.11
C ILE A 92 -2.37 0.20 10.59
N ASN A 93 -1.40 0.05 11.49
CA ASN A 93 -1.59 0.32 12.91
C ASN A 93 -1.95 1.80 13.15
N LYS A 94 -1.29 2.74 12.45
CA LYS A 94 -1.62 4.17 12.54
C LYS A 94 -3.04 4.49 12.07
N LEU A 95 -3.54 3.78 11.04
CA LEU A 95 -4.92 3.93 10.59
C LEU A 95 -5.94 3.39 11.59
N LYS A 96 -5.60 2.32 12.32
CA LYS A 96 -6.47 1.71 13.34
C LYS A 96 -6.59 2.56 14.62
N THR A 97 -5.64 3.44 14.89
CA THR A 97 -5.62 4.31 16.08
C THR A 97 -6.19 5.71 15.85
N LYS A 98 -6.68 5.99 14.63
CA LYS A 98 -7.30 7.26 14.28
C LYS A 98 -8.79 7.26 14.62
#